data_AF-A0A7J4LLK8-F1
#
_entry.id   AF-A0A7J4LLK8-F1
#
_cell.length_a   1.000
_cell.length_b   1.000
_cell.length_c   1.000
_cell.angle_alpha   90.00
_cell.angle_beta   90.00
_cell.angle_gamma   90.00
#
_symmetry.space_group_name_H-M   'P 1'
#
loop_
_entity.id
_entity.type
_entity.pdbx_description
1 polymer ?
#
loop_
_entity_poly.entity_id
_entity_poly.type
_entity_poly.pdbx_seq_one_letter_code
_entity_poly.pdbx_strand_id
1 'polypeptide(L)'
;MTDAEGNRLVQKYAVEKVPALIFSSDAAAYDEFTQGFPQVGTIEKDGTFVMRTIPPPYMNVPQNKIYGLVYLTYLTDNSCTECYNVTLHNQILANPQGFNLKLQSEKYVDISSAEGKEIVKKYNITSVPTVLMSKDAGEYQLLVQTWPKVGSVESDGTFVFRDLTVMRGKYKDLVTNKLKPDATQQPASAPAQ
;
A
#
# COMPACT_ATOMS: atom_id res chain seq x y z
N MET A 1 -7.37 -24.67 10.60
CA MET A 1 -8.84 -24.58 10.64
C MET A 1 -9.38 -25.83 11.32
N THR A 2 -9.73 -25.75 12.60
CA THR A 2 -10.28 -26.86 13.40
C THR A 2 -11.75 -26.67 13.76
N ASP A 3 -12.36 -25.56 13.32
CA ASP A 3 -13.76 -25.24 13.60
C ASP A 3 -14.68 -25.79 12.50
N ALA A 4 -15.54 -26.73 12.88
CA ALA A 4 -16.42 -27.44 11.94
C ALA A 4 -17.46 -26.49 11.32
N GLU A 5 -17.93 -25.51 12.09
CA GLU A 5 -18.96 -24.58 11.64
C GLU A 5 -18.40 -23.56 10.62
N GLY A 6 -17.24 -22.97 10.90
CA GLY A 6 -16.56 -22.08 9.96
C GLY A 6 -16.28 -22.75 8.62
N ASN A 7 -15.82 -24.00 8.65
CA ASN A 7 -15.60 -24.79 7.43
C ASN A 7 -16.90 -25.03 6.66
N ARG A 8 -18.01 -25.31 7.36
CA ARG A 8 -19.33 -25.46 6.74
C ARG A 8 -19.78 -24.17 6.05
N LEU A 9 -19.60 -23.02 6.69
CA LEU A 9 -19.96 -21.71 6.12
C LEU A 9 -19.10 -21.34 4.91
N VAL A 10 -17.79 -21.62 4.98
CA VAL A 10 -16.88 -21.44 3.84
C VAL A 10 -17.36 -22.24 2.62
N GLN A 11 -17.71 -23.51 2.82
CA GLN A 11 -18.20 -24.36 1.74
C GLN A 11 -19.59 -23.92 1.24
N LYS A 12 -20.53 -23.66 2.15
CA LYS A 12 -21.91 -23.29 1.81
C LYS A 12 -21.97 -22.01 0.98
N TYR A 13 -21.17 -21.01 1.34
CA TYR A 13 -21.22 -19.68 0.74
C TYR A 13 -20.03 -19.36 -0.16
N ALA A 14 -19.18 -20.34 -0.46
CA ALA A 14 -17.95 -20.15 -1.25
C ALA A 14 -17.13 -18.95 -0.76
N VAL A 15 -16.82 -18.90 0.54
CA VAL A 15 -16.03 -17.81 1.12
C VAL A 15 -14.56 -17.99 0.74
N GLU A 16 -14.05 -17.09 -0.10
CA GLU A 16 -12.67 -17.16 -0.59
C GLU A 16 -11.67 -16.41 0.28
N LYS A 17 -12.14 -15.44 1.06
CA LYS A 17 -11.30 -14.53 1.85
C LYS A 17 -11.83 -14.44 3.28
N VAL A 18 -10.95 -14.40 4.26
CA VAL A 18 -11.31 -14.18 5.68
C VAL A 18 -10.45 -13.09 6.33
N PRO A 19 -10.99 -12.35 7.33
CA PRO A 19 -12.31 -12.49 7.95
C PRO A 19 -13.45 -12.04 7.02
N ALA A 20 -14.53 -12.81 6.98
CA ALA A 20 -15.76 -12.50 6.24
C ALA A 20 -16.93 -12.31 7.20
N LEU A 21 -17.79 -11.35 6.90
CA LEU A 21 -19.04 -11.14 7.62
C LEU A 21 -20.18 -11.84 6.87
N ILE A 22 -20.99 -12.59 7.61
CA ILE A 22 -22.16 -13.31 7.13
C ILE A 22 -23.34 -12.90 8.01
N PHE A 23 -24.37 -12.31 7.42
CA PHE A 23 -25.57 -11.87 8.14
C PHE A 23 -26.76 -12.73 7.74
N SER A 24 -27.63 -13.03 8.70
CA SER A 24 -28.88 -13.74 8.43
C SER A 24 -29.80 -12.91 7.53
N SER A 25 -30.84 -13.55 7.01
CA SER A 25 -31.90 -12.89 6.24
C SER A 25 -32.60 -11.77 7.01
N ASP A 26 -32.55 -11.77 8.34
CA ASP A 26 -33.16 -10.72 9.18
C ASP A 26 -32.53 -9.35 8.97
N ALA A 27 -31.29 -9.29 8.45
CA ALA A 27 -30.66 -8.04 8.06
C ALA A 27 -31.46 -7.31 6.96
N ALA A 28 -32.34 -8.02 6.24
CA ALA A 28 -33.28 -7.43 5.29
C ALA A 28 -34.32 -6.50 5.93
N ALA A 29 -34.50 -6.55 7.25
CA ALA A 29 -35.39 -5.63 7.98
C ALA A 29 -34.85 -4.19 8.05
N TYR A 30 -33.60 -3.95 7.64
CA TYR A 30 -32.94 -2.64 7.69
C TYR A 30 -32.72 -2.12 6.26
N ASP A 31 -33.58 -1.20 5.81
CA ASP A 31 -33.55 -0.67 4.43
C ASP A 31 -32.20 -0.08 4.04
N GLU A 32 -31.58 0.72 4.92
CA GLU A 32 -30.26 1.32 4.67
C GLU A 32 -29.18 0.26 4.42
N PHE A 33 -29.23 -0.84 5.17
CA PHE A 33 -28.31 -1.96 5.00
C PHE A 33 -28.53 -2.63 3.64
N THR A 34 -29.77 -2.95 3.28
CA THR A 34 -30.06 -3.64 2.00
C THR A 34 -29.72 -2.80 0.78
N GLN A 35 -29.89 -1.48 0.85
CA GLN A 35 -29.49 -0.57 -0.22
C GLN A 35 -27.97 -0.48 -0.38
N GLY A 36 -27.21 -0.49 0.73
CA GLY A 36 -25.76 -0.39 0.71
C GLY A 36 -25.02 -1.71 0.43
N PHE A 37 -25.59 -2.85 0.87
CA PHE A 37 -24.88 -4.14 0.86
C PHE A 37 -24.38 -4.62 -0.51
N PRO A 38 -25.11 -4.42 -1.63
CA PRO A 38 -24.63 -4.85 -2.96
C PRO A 38 -23.29 -4.24 -3.38
N GLN A 39 -22.85 -3.15 -2.75
CA GLN A 39 -21.53 -2.55 -3.00
C GLN A 39 -20.37 -3.36 -2.38
N VAL A 40 -20.66 -4.18 -1.37
CA VAL A 40 -19.65 -4.87 -0.56
C VAL A 40 -19.85 -6.39 -0.51
N GLY A 41 -20.99 -6.91 -0.97
CA GLY A 41 -21.31 -8.33 -0.86
C GLY A 41 -22.42 -8.82 -1.78
N THR A 42 -22.84 -10.07 -1.56
CA THR A 42 -23.91 -10.75 -2.30
C THR A 42 -25.02 -11.20 -1.35
N ILE A 43 -26.24 -11.29 -1.87
CA ILE A 43 -27.37 -11.91 -1.18
C ILE A 43 -27.57 -13.29 -1.79
N GLU A 44 -27.48 -14.31 -0.94
CA GLU A 44 -27.56 -15.71 -1.34
C GLU A 44 -29.02 -16.16 -1.51
N LYS A 45 -29.22 -17.32 -2.13
CA LYS A 45 -30.58 -17.85 -2.41
C LYS A 45 -31.44 -18.06 -1.17
N ASP A 46 -30.81 -18.29 -0.02
CA ASP A 46 -31.48 -18.46 1.27
C ASP A 46 -31.69 -17.14 2.02
N GLY A 47 -31.43 -15.99 1.37
CA GLY A 47 -31.56 -14.66 1.94
C GLY A 47 -30.36 -14.21 2.78
N THR A 48 -29.32 -15.05 2.93
CA THR A 48 -28.11 -14.70 3.70
C THR A 48 -27.32 -13.63 2.97
N PHE A 49 -26.81 -12.64 3.70
CA PHE A 49 -25.93 -11.60 3.17
C PHE A 49 -24.48 -11.98 3.43
N VAL A 50 -23.66 -12.09 2.38
CA VAL A 50 -22.25 -12.50 2.48
C VAL A 50 -21.35 -11.40 1.96
N MET A 51 -20.47 -10.88 2.81
CA MET A 51 -19.51 -9.85 2.42
C MET A 51 -18.45 -10.46 1.50
N ARG A 52 -18.22 -9.83 0.33
CA ARG A 52 -17.29 -10.30 -0.71
C ARG A 52 -16.08 -9.38 -0.88
N THR A 53 -16.28 -8.08 -0.66
CA THR A 53 -15.23 -7.08 -0.68
C THR A 53 -14.58 -7.01 0.70
N ILE A 54 -13.39 -7.61 0.82
CA ILE A 54 -12.65 -7.67 2.10
C ILE A 54 -11.38 -6.83 1.95
N PRO A 55 -11.22 -5.76 2.76
CA PRO A 55 -10.00 -4.96 2.71
C PRO A 55 -8.80 -5.77 3.21
N PRO A 56 -7.59 -5.57 2.67
CA PRO A 56 -6.40 -6.26 3.16
C PRO A 56 -5.98 -5.77 4.57
N PRO A 57 -5.33 -6.64 5.37
CA PRO A 57 -4.93 -8.00 5.05
C PRO A 57 -6.08 -8.99 5.18
N TYR A 58 -6.03 -10.04 4.35
CA TYR A 58 -6.97 -11.15 4.41
C TYR A 58 -6.24 -12.46 4.14
N MET A 59 -6.76 -13.55 4.68
CA MET A 59 -6.33 -14.89 4.28
C MET A 59 -7.17 -15.32 3.09
N ASN A 60 -6.51 -15.68 1.99
CA ASN A 60 -7.13 -16.44 0.91
C ASN A 60 -7.30 -17.88 1.37
N VAL A 61 -8.54 -18.32 1.51
CA VAL A 61 -8.90 -19.63 2.06
C VAL A 61 -8.42 -20.78 1.15
N PRO A 62 -8.68 -20.76 -0.18
CA PRO A 62 -8.20 -21.83 -1.06
C PRO A 62 -6.68 -22.03 -1.03
N GLN A 63 -5.92 -20.93 -0.91
CA GLN A 63 -4.46 -20.94 -0.96
C GLN A 63 -3.81 -21.06 0.42
N ASN A 64 -4.61 -20.97 1.50
CA ASN A 64 -4.14 -20.88 2.89
C ASN A 64 -3.00 -19.87 3.07
N LYS A 65 -3.15 -18.69 2.47
CA LYS A 65 -2.11 -17.66 2.42
C LYS A 65 -2.67 -16.29 2.77
N ILE A 66 -1.94 -15.53 3.57
CA ILE A 66 -2.27 -14.15 3.90
C ILE A 66 -1.72 -13.22 2.81
N TYR A 67 -2.56 -12.28 2.39
CA TYR A 67 -2.25 -11.23 1.42
C TYR A 67 -2.43 -9.86 2.07
N GLY A 68 -1.73 -8.85 1.54
CA GLY A 68 -1.85 -7.46 1.98
C GLY A 68 -1.03 -7.10 3.22
N LEU A 69 -0.17 -8.00 3.68
CA LEU A 69 0.84 -7.71 4.69
C LEU A 69 2.09 -7.16 4.00
N VAL A 70 2.32 -5.85 4.14
CA VAL A 70 3.32 -5.12 3.37
C VAL A 70 4.65 -5.04 4.11
N TYR A 71 5.74 -5.36 3.42
CA TYR A 71 7.11 -5.09 3.86
C TYR A 71 7.55 -3.76 3.27
N LEU A 72 7.93 -2.82 4.14
CA LEU A 72 8.33 -1.48 3.76
C LEU A 72 9.83 -1.28 3.98
N THR A 73 10.53 -0.85 2.93
CA THR A 73 11.96 -0.51 2.98
C THR A 73 12.12 0.98 2.74
N TYR A 74 12.67 1.69 3.72
CA TYR A 74 13.14 3.06 3.55
C TYR A 74 14.58 3.02 3.07
N LEU A 75 14.83 3.52 1.86
CA LEU A 75 16.17 3.64 1.31
C LEU A 75 16.66 5.07 1.54
N THR A 76 17.71 5.21 2.35
CA THR A 76 18.22 6.50 2.84
C THR A 76 19.66 6.74 2.42
N ASP A 77 20.11 8.00 2.57
CA ASP A 77 21.52 8.36 2.55
C ASP A 77 21.86 9.07 3.86
N ASN A 78 22.51 8.35 4.78
CA ASN A 78 22.89 8.83 6.09
C ASN A 78 23.95 9.95 6.02
N SER A 79 24.63 10.11 4.88
CA SER A 79 25.53 11.25 4.66
C SER A 79 24.78 12.52 4.26
N CYS A 80 23.51 12.41 3.86
CA CYS A 80 22.67 13.55 3.46
C CYS A 80 21.90 14.11 4.66
N THR A 81 22.55 14.98 5.44
CA THR A 81 21.94 15.63 6.62
C THR A 81 20.82 16.62 6.29
N GLU A 82 20.78 17.11 5.05
CA GLU A 82 19.77 18.05 4.57
C GLU A 82 18.57 17.38 3.89
N CYS A 83 18.65 16.07 3.61
CA CYS A 83 17.57 15.34 2.98
C CYS A 83 16.34 15.28 3.89
N TYR A 84 15.15 15.23 3.29
CA TYR A 84 13.90 15.13 4.04
C TYR A 84 13.85 13.85 4.88
N ASN A 85 13.08 13.88 5.96
CA ASN A 85 12.92 12.70 6.79
C ASN A 85 12.06 11.65 6.06
N VAL A 86 12.66 10.50 5.74
CA VAL A 86 11.98 9.43 4.99
C VAL A 86 10.74 8.88 5.72
N THR A 87 10.65 9.04 7.04
CA THR A 87 9.50 8.57 7.82
C THR A 87 8.21 9.35 7.52
N LEU A 88 8.30 10.51 6.85
CA LEU A 88 7.12 11.25 6.38
C LEU A 88 6.22 10.40 5.47
N HIS A 89 6.78 9.41 4.77
CA HIS A 89 6.00 8.45 3.99
C HIS A 89 4.96 7.69 4.82
N ASN A 90 5.20 7.45 6.10
CA ASN A 90 4.26 6.72 6.96
C ASN A 90 2.95 7.45 7.18
N GLN A 91 2.98 8.79 7.12
CA GLN A 91 1.78 9.61 7.23
C GLN A 91 0.82 9.43 6.05
N ILE A 92 1.31 8.91 4.93
CA ILE A 92 0.53 8.67 3.71
C ILE A 92 0.25 7.17 3.54
N LEU A 93 1.27 6.34 3.75
CA LEU A 93 1.20 4.90 3.48
C LEU A 93 0.42 4.15 4.57
N ALA A 94 0.83 4.25 5.83
CA ALA A 94 0.27 3.43 6.92
C ALA A 94 -0.87 4.13 7.68
N ASN A 95 -1.08 5.42 7.44
CA ASN A 95 -2.08 6.22 8.11
C ASN A 95 -3.52 5.76 7.70
N PRO A 96 -4.48 5.65 8.65
CA PRO A 96 -5.86 5.26 8.36
C PRO A 96 -6.64 6.21 7.45
N GLN A 97 -6.26 7.49 7.42
CA GLN A 97 -6.78 8.52 6.52
C GLN A 97 -6.02 8.57 5.17
N GLY A 98 -4.91 7.83 5.05
CA GLY A 98 -4.14 7.64 3.82
C GLY A 98 -4.48 6.33 3.12
N PHE A 99 -3.46 5.61 2.65
CA PHE A 99 -3.65 4.29 2.02
C PHE A 99 -3.93 3.16 3.02
N ASN A 100 -3.71 3.41 4.33
CA ASN A 100 -3.95 2.45 5.42
C ASN A 100 -3.31 1.08 5.20
N LEU A 101 -2.08 1.07 4.66
CA LEU A 101 -1.30 -0.16 4.48
C LEU A 101 -1.05 -0.81 5.85
N LYS A 102 -1.24 -2.13 5.92
CA LYS A 102 -0.86 -2.92 7.09
C LYS A 102 0.56 -3.42 6.90
N LEU A 103 1.46 -2.86 7.69
CA LEU A 103 2.88 -3.15 7.61
C LEU A 103 3.19 -4.38 8.47
N GLN A 104 3.77 -5.40 7.85
CA GLN A 104 4.27 -6.59 8.54
C GLN A 104 5.61 -6.30 9.21
N SER A 105 6.47 -5.56 8.50
CA SER A 105 7.72 -5.05 9.04
C SER A 105 8.22 -3.86 8.23
N GLU A 106 9.09 -3.10 8.87
CA GLU A 106 9.76 -1.94 8.30
C GLU A 106 11.28 -2.12 8.46
N LYS A 107 12.06 -1.62 7.50
CA LYS A 107 13.51 -1.54 7.64
C LYS A 107 14.07 -0.29 6.97
N TYR A 108 15.22 0.15 7.47
CA TYR A 108 15.98 1.27 6.94
C TYR A 108 17.27 0.73 6.34
N VAL A 109 17.53 1.09 5.09
CA VAL A 109 18.71 0.65 4.35
C VAL A 109 19.43 1.88 3.82
N ASP A 110 20.69 2.02 4.21
CA ASP A 110 21.53 3.11 3.73
C ASP A 110 22.15 2.76 2.37
N ILE A 111 22.19 3.70 1.43
CA ILE A 111 22.74 3.48 0.08
C ILE A 111 24.23 3.14 0.05
N SER A 112 25.00 3.43 1.11
CA SER A 112 26.42 3.07 1.19
C SER A 112 26.63 1.61 1.62
N SER A 113 25.61 0.98 2.22
CA SER A 113 25.62 -0.44 2.60
C SER A 113 25.63 -1.37 1.38
N ALA A 114 26.04 -2.63 1.58
CA ALA A 114 26.03 -3.63 0.51
C ALA A 114 24.59 -3.83 -0.05
N GLU A 115 23.63 -4.01 0.85
CA GLU A 115 22.21 -4.15 0.49
C GLU A 115 21.67 -2.90 -0.23
N GLY A 116 21.99 -1.70 0.27
CA GLY A 116 21.55 -0.45 -0.36
C GLY A 116 22.05 -0.31 -1.80
N LYS A 117 23.32 -0.66 -2.06
CA LYS A 117 23.89 -0.67 -3.41
C LYS A 117 23.19 -1.66 -4.33
N GLU A 118 22.84 -2.85 -3.82
CA GLU A 118 22.08 -3.85 -4.56
C GLU A 118 20.68 -3.33 -4.91
N ILE A 119 19.96 -2.72 -3.97
CA ILE A 119 18.64 -2.12 -4.20
C ILE A 119 18.72 -1.00 -5.24
N VAL A 120 19.68 -0.09 -5.10
CA VAL A 120 19.89 1.02 -6.05
C VAL A 120 20.10 0.49 -7.47
N LYS A 121 20.97 -0.52 -7.62
CA LYS A 121 21.24 -1.14 -8.91
C LYS A 121 20.04 -1.92 -9.46
N LYS A 122 19.42 -2.77 -8.64
CA LYS A 122 18.33 -3.66 -9.05
C LYS A 122 17.13 -2.88 -9.60
N TYR A 123 16.77 -1.80 -8.93
CA TYR A 123 15.59 -1.02 -9.26
C TYR A 123 15.93 0.30 -9.96
N ASN A 124 17.18 0.52 -10.39
CA ASN A 124 17.60 1.78 -11.01
C ASN A 124 17.16 3.02 -10.21
N ILE A 125 17.45 3.04 -8.91
CA ILE A 125 17.08 4.17 -8.05
C ILE A 125 17.96 5.37 -8.40
N THR A 126 17.33 6.48 -8.78
CA THR A 126 18.02 7.72 -9.17
C THR A 126 18.01 8.78 -8.08
N SER A 127 17.18 8.62 -7.03
CA SER A 127 17.01 9.65 -6.00
C SER A 127 16.70 9.04 -4.64
N VAL A 128 17.20 9.69 -3.58
CA VAL A 128 16.98 9.29 -2.18
C VAL A 128 16.77 10.51 -1.29
N PRO A 129 16.09 10.39 -0.14
CA PRO A 129 15.49 9.16 0.38
C PRO A 129 14.24 8.75 -0.41
N THR A 130 13.95 7.45 -0.44
CA THR A 130 12.76 6.88 -1.11
C THR A 130 12.26 5.64 -0.38
N VAL A 131 11.12 5.09 -0.82
CA VAL A 131 10.50 3.89 -0.25
C VAL A 131 10.25 2.82 -1.29
N LEU A 132 10.36 1.57 -0.85
CA LEU A 132 9.98 0.38 -1.61
C LEU A 132 9.00 -0.45 -0.79
N MET A 133 7.95 -0.94 -1.43
CA MET A 133 6.97 -1.83 -0.81
C MET A 133 6.92 -3.18 -1.53
N SER A 134 6.74 -4.25 -0.77
CA SER A 134 6.54 -5.59 -1.33
C SER A 134 5.29 -5.68 -2.21
N LYS A 135 5.23 -6.74 -3.03
CA LYS A 135 4.10 -7.04 -3.92
C LYS A 135 2.72 -7.06 -3.26
N ASP A 136 2.64 -7.37 -1.97
CA ASP A 136 1.40 -7.34 -1.19
C ASP A 136 0.76 -5.93 -1.12
N ALA A 137 1.51 -4.86 -1.41
CA ALA A 137 0.95 -3.53 -1.59
C ALA A 137 -0.06 -3.48 -2.77
N GLY A 138 0.05 -4.39 -3.73
CA GLY A 138 -0.88 -4.54 -4.86
C GLY A 138 -2.29 -4.97 -4.48
N GLU A 139 -2.51 -5.41 -3.23
CA GLU A 139 -3.83 -5.75 -2.72
C GLU A 139 -4.66 -4.50 -2.35
N TYR A 140 -4.01 -3.33 -2.24
CA TYR A 140 -4.63 -2.07 -1.87
C TYR A 140 -5.07 -1.29 -3.12
N GLN A 141 -6.34 -1.44 -3.51
CA GLN A 141 -6.86 -0.85 -4.76
C GLN A 141 -6.61 0.65 -4.90
N LEU A 142 -6.82 1.43 -3.84
CA LEU A 142 -6.58 2.88 -3.86
C LEU A 142 -5.10 3.21 -4.13
N LEU A 143 -4.18 2.43 -3.55
CA LEU A 143 -2.75 2.56 -3.82
C LEU A 143 -2.47 2.23 -5.29
N VAL A 144 -2.95 1.09 -5.79
CA VAL A 144 -2.73 0.64 -7.18
C VAL A 144 -3.22 1.67 -8.20
N GLN A 145 -4.37 2.29 -7.95
CA GLN A 145 -4.92 3.34 -8.83
C GLN A 145 -4.11 4.63 -8.81
N THR A 146 -3.47 4.94 -7.68
CA THR A 146 -2.71 6.19 -7.50
C THR A 146 -1.25 6.06 -7.89
N TRP A 147 -0.66 4.87 -7.72
CA TRP A 147 0.77 4.61 -7.83
C TRP A 147 1.41 5.06 -9.14
N PRO A 148 0.79 4.86 -10.33
CA PRO A 148 1.38 5.29 -11.60
C PRO A 148 1.70 6.78 -11.70
N LYS A 149 1.14 7.62 -10.82
CA LYS A 149 1.41 9.06 -10.78
C LYS A 149 2.72 9.41 -10.09
N VAL A 150 3.24 8.53 -9.23
CA VAL A 150 4.37 8.85 -8.32
C VAL A 150 5.45 7.78 -8.28
N GLY A 151 5.20 6.61 -8.88
CA GLY A 151 6.08 5.46 -8.78
C GLY A 151 5.91 4.46 -9.92
N SER A 152 6.62 3.35 -9.80
CA SER A 152 6.57 2.22 -10.71
C SER A 152 6.31 0.92 -9.94
N VAL A 153 5.77 -0.08 -10.63
CA VAL A 153 5.72 -1.46 -10.15
C VAL A 153 6.70 -2.26 -11.00
N GLU A 154 7.68 -2.86 -10.33
CA GLU A 154 8.76 -3.62 -10.96
C GLU A 154 8.29 -5.03 -11.33
N SER A 155 9.07 -5.76 -12.14
CA SER A 155 8.68 -7.08 -12.66
C SER A 155 8.47 -8.15 -11.58
N ASP A 156 9.07 -7.97 -10.40
CA ASP A 156 8.86 -8.85 -9.24
C ASP A 156 7.68 -8.42 -8.34
N GLY A 157 6.96 -7.39 -8.76
CA GLY A 157 5.83 -6.80 -8.06
C GLY A 157 6.22 -5.76 -7.01
N THR A 158 7.51 -5.43 -6.83
CA THR A 158 7.91 -4.38 -5.89
C THR A 158 7.42 -3.02 -6.37
N PHE A 159 6.76 -2.28 -5.48
CA PHE A 159 6.35 -0.90 -5.69
C PHE A 159 7.51 0.01 -5.31
N VAL A 160 7.99 0.83 -6.24
CA VAL A 160 9.09 1.77 -6.00
C VAL A 160 8.61 3.20 -6.19
N PHE A 161 8.79 4.02 -5.16
CA PHE A 161 8.46 5.44 -5.24
C PHE A 161 9.55 6.18 -6.03
N ARG A 162 9.14 6.97 -7.04
CA ARG A 162 10.05 7.57 -8.03
C ARG A 162 10.02 9.08 -8.02
N ASP A 163 8.85 9.66 -7.82
CA ASP A 163 8.66 11.10 -7.87
C ASP A 163 8.86 11.71 -6.48
N LEU A 164 10.09 12.08 -6.13
CA LEU A 164 10.37 12.78 -4.88
C LEU A 164 9.91 14.24 -4.89
N THR A 165 9.48 14.80 -6.04
CA THR A 165 9.08 16.22 -6.11
C THR A 165 7.76 16.49 -5.40
N VAL A 166 6.91 15.47 -5.24
CA VAL A 166 5.67 15.60 -4.45
C VAL A 166 5.95 15.57 -2.94
N MET A 167 7.17 15.20 -2.53
CA MET A 167 7.60 15.26 -1.14
C MET A 167 8.13 16.66 -0.85
N ARG A 168 7.59 17.29 0.21
CA ARG A 168 7.95 18.64 0.64
C ARG A 168 9.27 18.65 1.41
N GLY A 169 10.36 18.38 0.71
CA GLY A 169 11.71 18.49 1.26
C GLY A 169 12.82 18.18 0.27
N LYS A 170 14.05 18.51 0.65
CA LYS A 170 15.24 18.30 -0.19
C LYS A 170 15.53 16.81 -0.34
N TYR A 171 16.04 16.39 -1.48
CA TYR A 171 16.44 15.01 -1.73
C TYR A 171 17.72 14.99 -2.56
N LYS A 172 18.46 13.90 -2.52
CA LYS A 172 19.70 13.73 -3.29
C LYS A 172 19.41 12.99 -4.59
N ASP A 173 19.87 13.58 -5.68
CA ASP A 173 19.92 12.96 -7.00
C ASP A 173 21.22 12.16 -7.10
N LEU A 174 21.12 10.84 -7.25
CA LEU A 174 22.23 9.90 -7.28
C LEU A 174 22.98 9.89 -8.61
N VAL A 175 22.36 10.38 -9.69
CA VAL A 175 22.99 10.47 -11.01
C VAL A 175 23.96 11.63 -11.05
N THR A 176 23.54 12.78 -10.51
CA THR A 176 24.35 14.00 -10.46
C THR A 176 25.14 14.16 -9.16
N ASN A 177 24.84 13.33 -8.16
CA ASN A 177 25.34 13.43 -6.78
C ASN A 177 25.08 14.82 -6.16
N LYS A 178 23.97 15.46 -6.52
CA LYS A 178 23.59 16.80 -6.04
C LYS A 178 22.33 16.75 -5.19
N LEU A 179 22.28 17.64 -4.21
CA LEU A 179 21.07 17.91 -3.46
C LEU A 179 20.10 18.73 -4.33
N LYS A 180 18.87 18.25 -4.47
CA LYS A 180 17.77 18.93 -5.13
C LYS A 180 16.97 19.70 -4.08
N PRO A 181 16.57 20.95 -4.36
CA PRO A 181 15.75 21.73 -3.46
C PRO A 181 14.35 21.12 -3.32
N ASP A 182 13.64 21.51 -2.27
CA ASP A 182 12.22 21.27 -2.13
C ASP A 182 11.49 21.85 -3.38
N ALA A 183 10.58 21.07 -3.99
CA ALA A 183 9.84 21.47 -5.18
C ALA A 183 9.00 22.74 -4.96
N THR A 184 8.76 23.15 -3.71
CA THR A 184 8.10 24.42 -3.35
C THR A 184 9.01 25.66 -3.42
N GLN A 185 10.31 25.50 -3.61
CA GLN A 185 11.28 26.59 -3.79
C GLN A 185 11.66 26.82 -5.27
N GLN A 186 10.74 26.56 -6.20
CA GLN A 186 10.83 27.22 -7.49
C GLN A 186 10.41 28.68 -7.25
N PRO A 187 11.30 29.68 -7.48
CA PRO A 187 10.92 31.07 -7.27
C PRO A 187 9.70 31.36 -8.14
N ALA A 188 8.70 32.02 -7.54
CA ALA A 188 7.63 32.66 -8.28
C ALA A 188 8.28 33.41 -9.44
N SER A 189 7.89 33.07 -10.66
CA SER A 189 8.30 33.78 -11.87
C SER A 189 8.21 35.27 -11.60
N ALA A 190 9.35 35.97 -11.69
CA ALA A 190 9.41 37.41 -11.55
C ALA A 190 8.37 38.05 -12.50
N PRO A 191 7.62 39.08 -12.06
CA PRO A 191 6.71 39.77 -12.95
C PRO A 191 7.53 40.37 -14.11
N ALA A 192 7.12 40.06 -15.33
CA ALA A 192 7.66 40.70 -16.53
C ALA A 192 7.44 42.21 -16.41
N GLN A 193 8.54 42.97 -16.53
CA GLN A 193 8.53 44.42 -16.68
C GLN A 193 8.10 44.81 -18.10
#